data_AF-A0A4Y2G7Z2-F1
#
_entry.id   AF-A0A4Y2G7Z2-F1
#
_cell.length_a   1.000
_cell.length_b   1.000
_cell.length_c   1.000
_cell.angle_alpha   90.00
_cell.angle_beta   90.00
_cell.angle_gamma   90.00
#
_symmetry.space_group_name_H-M   'P 1'
#
loop_
_entity.id
_entity.type
_entity.pdbx_description
1 polymer ?
#
loop_
_entity_poly.entity_id
_entity_poly.type
_entity_poly.pdbx_seq_one_letter_code
_entity_poly.pdbx_strand_id
1 'polypeptide(L)'
;MENVDILAKEEETPPWTERNIAVIDNFSKQIKSLTPDSVYLQLFYSHRQQFSTYEAVFTDGSKTVNHVGSAVVFNHLTIAEKLHDYCSVFTAEIYAILKALHTIELQNIKKWIIYTDSKSSVEALLYSSRDSHPFVIQCIKLIYILKTNGHDINFCWIPGHVGIRGNEQVDRAAKTCVIKENLSFPLNDVNQTIKSLIHEKWRGQWDSQVHNKLHCIQPSIKGFKHTNFHRNIAVKLTRLRIGHT
;
A
#
# COMPACT_ATOMS: atom_id res chain seq x y z
N MET A 1 -4.74 -10.63 -26.25
CA MET A 1 -4.78 -10.90 -24.80
C MET A 1 -3.32 -10.95 -24.37
N GLU A 2 -2.85 -9.93 -23.65
CA GLU A 2 -1.55 -10.06 -22.98
C GLU A 2 -1.68 -11.18 -21.94
N ASN A 3 -0.74 -12.13 -21.96
CA ASN A 3 -0.67 -13.16 -20.94
C ASN A 3 -0.37 -12.47 -19.61
N VAL A 4 -1.29 -12.65 -18.67
CA VAL A 4 -1.16 -12.14 -17.31
C VAL A 4 -0.46 -13.21 -16.48
N ASP A 5 0.79 -12.94 -16.11
CA ASP A 5 1.49 -13.78 -15.15
C ASP A 5 1.03 -13.43 -13.73
N ILE A 6 0.61 -14.43 -12.96
CA ILE A 6 0.18 -14.28 -11.56
C ILE A 6 1.34 -14.67 -10.63
N LEU A 7 1.58 -13.88 -9.58
CA LEU A 7 2.66 -14.14 -8.65
C LEU A 7 2.45 -15.50 -7.99
N ALA A 8 3.47 -16.35 -8.07
CA ALA A 8 3.48 -17.63 -7.37
C ALA A 8 3.43 -17.40 -5.85
N LYS A 9 2.85 -18.38 -5.13
CA LYS A 9 2.86 -18.37 -3.67
C LYS A 9 4.28 -18.64 -3.18
N GLU A 10 4.85 -17.69 -2.45
CA GLU A 10 6.20 -17.78 -1.89
C GLU A 10 6.32 -18.87 -0.80
N GLU A 11 7.42 -19.63 -0.82
CA GLU A 11 7.72 -20.67 0.20
C GLU A 11 8.11 -20.07 1.56
N GLU A 12 7.94 -20.86 2.62
CA GLU A 12 7.98 -20.44 4.02
C GLU A 12 9.35 -19.94 4.53
N THR A 13 9.31 -18.94 5.41
CA THR A 13 10.33 -18.80 6.48
C THR A 13 9.79 -19.49 7.73
N PRO A 14 10.58 -20.29 8.46
CA PRO A 14 10.12 -21.01 9.63
C PRO A 14 9.50 -20.09 10.71
N PRO A 15 8.48 -20.56 11.46
CA PRO A 15 7.83 -19.74 12.48
C PRO A 15 8.73 -19.38 13.67
N TRP A 16 9.85 -20.09 13.86
CA TRP A 16 10.85 -19.79 14.90
C TRP A 16 11.94 -18.81 14.45
N THR A 17 11.92 -18.33 13.21
CA THR A 17 12.84 -17.29 12.76
C THR A 17 12.44 -15.96 13.40
N GLU A 18 13.29 -15.40 14.27
CA GLU A 18 13.04 -14.10 14.91
C GLU A 18 12.80 -13.02 13.85
N ARG A 19 11.56 -12.51 13.79
CA ARG A 19 11.17 -11.42 12.90
C ARG A 19 11.40 -10.08 13.58
N ASN A 20 12.64 -9.78 13.93
CA ASN A 20 12.96 -8.53 14.64
C ASN A 20 12.98 -7.32 13.69
N ILE A 21 11.87 -7.00 13.03
CA ILE A 21 11.78 -5.79 12.18
C ILE A 21 11.89 -4.57 13.09
N ALA A 22 12.94 -3.78 12.91
CA ALA A 22 13.18 -2.60 13.71
C ALA A 22 12.37 -1.43 13.16
N VAL A 23 11.55 -0.82 14.02
CA VAL A 23 10.70 0.33 13.66
C VAL A 23 10.98 1.47 14.62
N ILE A 24 11.21 2.66 14.05
CA ILE A 24 11.38 3.90 14.79
C ILE A 24 10.05 4.66 14.75
N ASP A 25 9.43 4.79 15.91
CA ASP A 25 8.14 5.47 16.05
C ASP A 25 8.26 6.76 16.87
N ASN A 26 8.68 7.82 16.20
CA ASN A 26 8.77 9.16 16.76
C ASN A 26 7.59 10.06 16.36
N PHE A 27 6.80 9.65 15.36
CA PHE A 27 5.83 10.51 14.68
C PHE A 27 4.37 10.13 14.99
N SER A 28 4.08 8.87 15.37
CA SER A 28 2.70 8.42 15.58
C SER A 28 2.01 9.06 16.79
N LYS A 29 2.81 9.58 17.74
CA LYS A 29 2.31 10.18 18.99
C LYS A 29 1.56 11.50 18.76
N GLN A 30 1.77 12.14 17.62
CA GLN A 30 1.15 13.42 17.26
C GLN A 30 -0.12 13.19 16.43
N ILE A 31 -1.18 13.95 16.73
CA ILE A 31 -2.42 13.88 15.95
C ILE A 31 -2.26 14.74 14.70
N LYS A 32 -2.25 14.11 13.52
CA LYS A 32 -1.97 14.78 12.23
C LYS A 32 -2.85 16.00 11.96
N SER A 33 -4.14 15.94 12.31
CA SER A 33 -5.08 17.05 12.07
C SER A 33 -4.87 18.26 12.97
N LEU A 34 -4.19 18.10 14.11
CA LEU A 34 -3.98 19.16 15.10
C LEU A 34 -2.55 19.68 15.12
N THR A 35 -1.63 18.96 14.49
CA THR A 35 -0.20 19.25 14.53
C THR A 35 0.21 20.01 13.28
N PRO A 36 0.74 21.24 13.39
CA PRO A 36 1.22 22.00 12.24
C PRO A 36 2.36 21.26 11.51
N ASP A 37 2.39 21.37 10.18
CA ASP A 37 3.42 20.73 9.33
C ASP A 37 4.85 21.12 9.75
N SER A 38 5.04 22.37 10.21
CA SER A 38 6.33 22.86 10.71
C SER A 38 6.86 22.07 11.91
N VAL A 39 5.97 21.56 12.76
CA VAL A 39 6.35 20.72 13.90
C VAL A 39 6.85 19.36 13.40
N TYR A 40 6.17 18.77 12.41
CA TYR A 40 6.63 17.51 11.81
C TYR A 40 7.96 17.67 11.07
N LEU A 41 8.17 18.78 10.37
CA LEU A 41 9.46 19.10 9.77
C LEU A 41 10.57 19.21 10.82
N GLN A 42 10.33 19.94 11.91
CA GLN A 42 11.31 20.08 12.99
C GLN A 42 11.63 18.72 13.64
N LEU A 43 10.60 17.91 13.94
CA LEU A 43 10.78 16.56 14.46
C LEU A 43 11.56 15.68 13.49
N PHE A 44 11.28 15.78 12.20
CA PHE A 44 12.00 15.04 11.17
C PHE A 44 13.48 15.41 11.13
N TYR A 45 13.82 16.71 11.11
CA TYR A 45 15.22 17.14 11.10
C TYR A 45 15.95 16.78 12.40
N SER A 46 15.30 16.90 13.56
CA SER A 46 15.86 16.45 14.83
C SER A 46 16.13 14.94 14.83
N HIS A 47 15.18 14.16 14.32
CA HIS A 47 15.34 12.72 14.14
C HIS A 47 16.52 12.40 13.19
N ARG A 48 16.64 13.11 12.07
CA ARG A 48 17.77 12.94 11.13
C ARG A 48 19.12 13.28 11.77
N GLN A 49 19.18 14.27 12.67
CA GLN A 49 20.40 14.56 13.42
C GLN A 49 20.77 13.43 14.39
N GLN A 50 19.78 12.88 15.10
CA GLN A 50 19.98 11.75 16.01
C GLN A 50 20.48 10.49 15.27
N PHE A 51 19.96 10.25 14.06
CA PHE A 51 20.33 9.13 13.20
C PHE A 51 21.25 9.54 12.04
N SER A 52 22.19 10.45 12.32
CA SER A 52 23.14 10.99 11.31
C SER A 52 24.05 9.94 10.69
N THR A 53 24.25 8.81 11.35
CA THR A 53 25.06 7.67 10.84
C THR A 53 24.28 6.72 9.92
N TYR A 54 22.97 6.92 9.76
CA TYR A 54 22.12 6.12 8.90
C TYR A 54 21.80 6.89 7.63
N GLU A 55 21.92 6.22 6.48
CA GLU A 55 21.44 6.75 5.22
C GLU A 55 19.93 6.69 5.13
N ALA A 56 19.34 7.72 4.52
CA ALA A 56 17.90 7.84 4.35
C ALA A 56 17.46 7.30 2.99
N VAL A 57 16.40 6.49 3.01
CA VAL A 57 15.69 6.05 1.82
C VAL A 57 14.23 6.43 1.98
N PHE A 58 13.63 7.03 0.97
CA PHE A 58 12.20 7.33 0.96
C PHE A 58 11.51 6.41 -0.03
N THR A 59 10.28 6.01 0.29
CA THR A 59 9.46 5.14 -0.56
C THR A 59 8.04 5.65 -0.60
N ASP A 60 7.40 5.61 -1.76
CA ASP A 60 5.97 5.92 -1.91
C ASP A 60 5.34 5.09 -3.04
N GLY A 61 4.04 4.83 -2.89
CA GLY A 61 3.21 4.17 -3.87
C GLY A 61 1.97 5.00 -4.21
N SER A 62 1.80 5.33 -5.48
CA SER A 62 0.66 6.12 -5.95
C SER A 62 -0.32 5.29 -6.78
N LYS A 63 -1.62 5.53 -6.59
CA LYS A 63 -2.68 4.99 -7.44
C LYS A 63 -3.66 6.07 -7.86
N THR A 64 -3.88 6.18 -9.16
CA THR A 64 -5.01 6.89 -9.79
C THR A 64 -5.81 5.90 -10.64
N VAL A 65 -6.81 6.37 -11.38
CA VAL A 65 -7.68 5.51 -12.20
C VAL A 65 -6.90 4.74 -13.28
N ASN A 66 -5.91 5.37 -13.91
CA ASN A 66 -5.19 4.82 -15.08
C ASN A 66 -3.68 4.71 -14.85
N HIS A 67 -3.26 4.81 -13.59
CA HIS A 67 -1.85 4.83 -13.25
C HIS A 67 -1.63 4.28 -11.86
N VAL A 68 -0.80 3.27 -11.76
CA VAL A 68 -0.22 2.81 -10.51
C VAL A 68 1.28 2.92 -10.64
N GLY A 69 1.90 3.64 -9.71
CA GLY A 69 3.33 3.89 -9.73
C GLY A 69 3.95 3.68 -8.36
N SER A 70 5.20 3.28 -8.36
CA SER A 70 5.98 3.03 -7.15
C SER A 70 7.32 3.72 -7.30
N ALA A 71 7.80 4.37 -6.25
CA ALA A 71 9.07 5.08 -6.31
C ALA A 71 9.88 4.94 -5.03
N VAL A 72 11.19 4.94 -5.21
CA VAL A 72 12.18 4.99 -4.14
C VAL A 72 13.21 6.08 -4.46
N VAL A 73 13.54 6.87 -3.43
CA VAL A 73 14.57 7.91 -3.51
C VAL A 73 15.64 7.61 -2.47
N PHE A 74 16.83 7.35 -2.97
CA PHE A 74 18.10 7.47 -2.25
C PHE A 74 18.67 8.86 -2.54
N ASN A 75 19.58 9.34 -1.70
CA ASN A 75 20.15 10.70 -1.75
C ASN A 75 20.25 11.34 -3.15
N HIS A 76 20.92 10.68 -4.12
CA HIS A 76 21.02 11.15 -5.51
C HIS A 76 20.40 10.23 -6.56
N LEU A 77 19.75 9.14 -6.13
CA LEU A 77 19.19 8.14 -7.03
C LEU A 77 17.68 8.06 -6.82
N THR A 78 16.92 8.32 -7.88
CA THR A 78 15.47 8.11 -7.91
C THR A 78 15.18 6.96 -8.84
N ILE A 79 14.53 5.93 -8.33
CA ILE A 79 14.00 4.81 -9.12
C ILE A 79 12.49 4.89 -9.02
N ALA A 80 11.80 4.90 -10.17
CA ALA A 80 10.36 4.96 -10.20
C ALA A 80 9.82 4.11 -11.35
N GLU A 81 8.86 3.26 -11.03
CA GLU A 81 8.37 2.20 -11.92
C GLU A 81 6.85 2.23 -11.96
N LYS A 82 6.32 2.18 -13.18
CA LYS A 82 4.89 2.02 -13.43
C LYS A 82 4.53 0.54 -13.27
N LEU A 83 3.61 0.28 -12.36
CA LEU A 83 3.00 -1.02 -12.15
C LEU A 83 1.76 -1.18 -13.02
N HIS A 84 1.23 -2.41 -13.07
CA HIS A 84 -0.04 -2.65 -13.74
C HIS A 84 -1.17 -1.87 -13.05
N ASP A 85 -2.11 -1.33 -13.82
CA ASP A 85 -3.22 -0.50 -13.32
C ASP A 85 -4.18 -1.26 -12.35
N TYR A 86 -4.05 -2.60 -12.30
CA TYR A 86 -4.81 -3.46 -11.40
C TYR A 86 -4.24 -3.49 -9.99
N CYS A 87 -2.95 -3.18 -9.82
CA CYS A 87 -2.30 -3.18 -8.52
C CYS A 87 -3.00 -2.20 -7.58
N SER A 88 -3.15 -2.58 -6.31
CA SER A 88 -3.70 -1.68 -5.29
C SER A 88 -2.68 -0.60 -4.91
N VAL A 89 -3.15 0.47 -4.24
CA VAL A 89 -2.21 1.47 -3.68
C VAL A 89 -1.26 0.80 -2.68
N PHE A 90 -1.78 -0.09 -1.84
CA PHE A 90 -0.98 -0.86 -0.89
C PHE A 90 0.10 -1.70 -1.58
N THR A 91 -0.22 -2.28 -2.74
CA THR A 91 0.74 -3.06 -3.55
C THR A 91 1.88 -2.17 -4.07
N ALA A 92 1.56 -0.95 -4.52
CA ALA A 92 2.56 0.01 -4.96
C ALA A 92 3.49 0.45 -3.82
N GLU A 93 2.90 0.66 -2.63
CA GLU A 93 3.61 1.07 -1.41
C GLU A 93 4.57 -0.02 -0.92
N ILE A 94 4.11 -1.26 -0.81
CA ILE A 94 4.96 -2.37 -0.37
C ILE A 94 5.99 -2.73 -1.44
N TYR A 95 5.67 -2.57 -2.72
CA TYR A 95 6.63 -2.76 -3.81
C TYR A 95 7.74 -1.70 -3.78
N ALA A 96 7.42 -0.45 -3.39
CA ALA A 96 8.43 0.59 -3.21
C ALA A 96 9.46 0.19 -2.15
N ILE A 97 8.98 -0.39 -1.05
CA ILE A 97 9.84 -0.95 0.01
C ILE A 97 10.66 -2.13 -0.50
N LEU A 98 10.06 -3.05 -1.26
CA LEU A 98 10.79 -4.18 -1.85
C LEU A 98 11.91 -3.69 -2.77
N LYS A 99 11.64 -2.68 -3.60
CA LYS A 99 12.64 -2.06 -4.49
C LYS A 99 13.75 -1.36 -3.71
N ALA A 100 13.41 -0.69 -2.61
CA ALA A 100 14.38 -0.10 -1.70
C ALA A 100 15.32 -1.17 -1.12
N LEU A 101 14.78 -2.30 -0.65
CA LEU A 101 15.57 -3.39 -0.08
C LEU A 101 16.50 -4.03 -1.10
N HIS A 102 16.04 -4.30 -2.33
CA HIS A 102 16.91 -4.79 -3.40
C HIS A 102 18.01 -3.80 -3.76
N THR A 103 17.69 -2.50 -3.76
CA THR A 103 18.70 -1.48 -4.04
C THR A 103 19.73 -1.40 -2.91
N ILE A 104 19.31 -1.55 -1.65
CA ILE A 104 20.18 -1.60 -0.46
C ILE A 104 21.14 -2.80 -0.52
N GLU A 105 20.67 -3.97 -0.99
CA GLU A 105 21.50 -5.17 -1.15
C GLU A 105 22.73 -4.92 -2.02
N LEU A 106 22.62 -4.03 -3.01
CA LEU A 106 23.69 -3.68 -3.94
C LEU A 106 24.64 -2.60 -3.39
N GLN A 107 24.35 -2.02 -2.21
CA GLN A 107 25.16 -0.95 -1.62
C GLN A 107 26.14 -1.49 -0.57
N ASN A 108 27.31 -0.85 -0.50
CA ASN A 108 28.30 -1.14 0.55
C ASN A 108 27.91 -0.57 1.92
N ILE A 109 27.04 0.45 1.95
CA ILE A 109 26.56 1.08 3.18
C ILE A 109 25.67 0.10 3.95
N LYS A 110 25.87 0.01 5.27
CA LYS A 110 25.19 -0.99 6.11
C LYS A 110 24.08 -0.42 6.98
N LYS A 111 24.01 0.90 7.21
CA LYS A 111 23.03 1.52 8.11
C LYS A 111 22.01 2.32 7.32
N TRP A 112 20.74 1.91 7.39
CA TRP A 112 19.65 2.48 6.61
C TRP A 112 18.42 2.79 7.45
N ILE A 113 17.74 3.88 7.13
CA ILE A 113 16.36 4.14 7.55
C ILE A 113 15.49 4.28 6.30
N ILE A 114 14.49 3.41 6.20
CA ILE A 114 13.46 3.45 5.16
C ILE A 114 12.27 4.25 5.72
N TYR A 115 12.03 5.41 5.12
CA TYR A 115 10.92 6.30 5.40
C TYR A 115 9.77 6.05 4.42
N THR A 116 8.58 5.86 4.97
CA THR A 116 7.32 5.69 4.20
C THR A 116 6.20 6.43 4.93
N ASP A 117 5.26 7.00 4.20
CA ASP A 117 4.03 7.54 4.79
C ASP A 117 2.87 6.54 4.80
N SER A 118 3.08 5.33 4.27
CA SER A 118 2.17 4.20 4.39
C SER A 118 2.34 3.47 5.72
N LYS A 119 1.54 3.87 6.71
CA LYS A 119 1.48 3.17 8.01
C LYS A 119 1.08 1.70 7.85
N SER A 120 0.17 1.41 6.90
CA SER A 120 -0.28 0.04 6.61
C SER A 120 0.84 -0.84 6.08
N SER A 121 1.78 -0.29 5.30
CA SER A 121 2.96 -1.04 4.84
C SER A 121 3.87 -1.44 6.01
N VAL A 122 4.12 -0.51 6.94
CA VAL A 122 4.92 -0.79 8.16
C VAL A 122 4.22 -1.84 9.04
N GLU A 123 2.92 -1.69 9.28
CA GLU A 123 2.13 -2.67 10.04
C GLU A 123 2.09 -4.04 9.37
N ALA A 124 1.99 -4.10 8.05
CA ALA A 124 1.99 -5.36 7.30
C ALA A 124 3.32 -6.12 7.43
N LEU A 125 4.45 -5.41 7.49
CA LEU A 125 5.75 -6.01 7.76
C LEU A 125 5.82 -6.55 9.19
N LEU A 126 5.43 -5.73 10.18
CA LEU A 126 5.45 -6.09 11.61
C LEU A 126 4.56 -7.30 11.94
N TYR A 127 3.33 -7.31 11.44
CA TYR A 127 2.29 -8.30 11.78
C TYR A 127 2.04 -9.31 10.65
N SER A 128 3.06 -9.51 9.82
CA SER A 128 3.02 -10.47 8.73
C SER A 128 2.65 -11.88 9.17
N SER A 129 1.90 -12.54 8.30
CA SER A 129 1.42 -13.91 8.44
C SER A 129 1.61 -14.66 7.12
N ARG A 130 1.33 -15.96 7.12
CA ARG A 130 1.43 -16.80 5.92
C ARG A 130 0.53 -16.34 4.77
N ASP A 131 -0.61 -15.73 5.10
CA ASP A 131 -1.60 -15.27 4.12
C ASP A 131 -1.41 -13.78 3.80
N SER A 132 -0.29 -13.19 4.24
CA SER A 132 0.06 -11.82 3.89
C SER A 132 0.36 -11.69 2.40
N HIS A 133 0.34 -10.44 1.96
CA HIS A 133 0.60 -10.08 0.58
C HIS A 133 1.97 -10.62 0.10
N PRO A 134 2.09 -11.17 -1.12
CA PRO A 134 3.34 -11.79 -1.60
C PRO A 134 4.58 -10.90 -1.45
N PHE A 135 4.48 -9.61 -1.81
CA PHE A 135 5.58 -8.65 -1.62
C PHE A 135 5.94 -8.39 -0.15
N VAL A 136 5.01 -8.53 0.81
CA VAL A 136 5.35 -8.47 2.24
C VAL A 136 6.25 -9.65 2.61
N ILE A 137 5.91 -10.85 2.13
CA ILE A 137 6.71 -12.07 2.38
C ILE A 137 8.10 -11.92 1.75
N GLN A 138 8.19 -11.43 0.51
CA GLN A 138 9.48 -11.16 -0.14
C GLN A 138 10.31 -10.12 0.61
N CYS A 139 9.69 -9.02 1.08
CA CYS A 139 10.37 -8.02 1.91
C CYS A 139 10.96 -8.67 3.17
N ILE A 140 10.21 -9.54 3.85
CA ILE A 140 10.68 -10.19 5.08
C ILE A 140 11.87 -11.10 4.82
N LYS A 141 11.80 -11.92 3.76
CA LYS A 141 12.92 -12.77 3.34
C LYS A 141 14.17 -11.92 3.08
N LEU A 142 14.01 -10.83 2.34
CA LEU A 142 15.12 -9.95 1.98
C LEU A 142 15.69 -9.19 3.19
N ILE A 143 14.83 -8.69 4.09
CA ILE A 143 15.26 -8.08 5.36
C ILE A 143 16.10 -9.07 6.17
N TYR A 144 15.68 -10.33 6.25
CA TYR A 144 16.44 -11.37 6.94
C TYR A 144 17.82 -11.57 6.32
N ILE A 145 17.90 -11.72 5.00
CA ILE A 145 19.17 -11.88 4.26
C ILE A 145 20.08 -10.67 4.49
N LEU A 146 19.55 -9.45 4.37
CA LEU A 146 20.30 -8.22 4.56
C LEU A 146 20.88 -8.12 5.97
N LYS A 147 20.11 -8.51 6.99
CA LYS A 147 20.60 -8.57 8.38
C LYS A 147 21.70 -9.59 8.57
N THR A 148 21.57 -10.78 8.00
CA THR A 148 22.65 -11.78 8.03
C THR A 148 23.92 -11.28 7.32
N ASN A 149 23.78 -10.38 6.35
CA ASN A 149 24.87 -9.70 5.65
C ASN A 149 25.36 -8.42 6.35
N GLY A 150 24.97 -8.21 7.61
CA GLY A 150 25.43 -7.11 8.46
C GLY A 150 24.74 -5.77 8.23
N HIS A 151 23.63 -5.72 7.48
CA HIS A 151 22.85 -4.49 7.35
C HIS A 151 21.98 -4.27 8.60
N ASP A 152 21.97 -3.02 9.07
CA ASP A 152 21.07 -2.49 10.08
C ASP A 152 20.05 -1.59 9.40
N ILE A 153 18.81 -2.09 9.30
CA ILE A 153 17.72 -1.46 8.55
C ILE A 153 16.57 -1.18 9.52
N ASN A 154 16.21 0.09 9.62
CA ASN A 154 15.08 0.55 10.41
C ASN A 154 13.99 1.10 9.50
N PHE A 155 12.73 0.85 9.85
CA PHE A 155 11.58 1.44 9.18
C PHE A 155 11.04 2.60 10.01
N CYS A 156 10.68 3.70 9.37
CA CYS A 156 10.14 4.86 10.06
C CYS A 156 8.94 5.41 9.29
N TRP A 157 7.78 5.36 9.93
CA TRP A 157 6.61 6.03 9.38
C TRP A 157 6.75 7.54 9.53
N ILE A 158 6.51 8.28 8.45
CA ILE A 158 6.48 9.74 8.44
C ILE A 158 5.12 10.25 7.96
N PRO A 159 4.67 11.43 8.40
CA PRO A 159 3.45 12.01 7.86
C PRO A 159 3.66 12.46 6.41
N GLY A 160 2.81 11.99 5.51
CA GLY A 160 2.79 12.47 4.12
C GLY A 160 2.30 13.92 4.01
N HIS A 161 2.80 14.63 2.97
CA HIS A 161 2.44 16.00 2.58
C HIS A 161 2.75 17.11 3.59
N VAL A 162 3.82 16.95 4.38
CA VAL A 162 4.28 17.97 5.33
C VAL A 162 5.52 18.73 4.86
N GLY A 163 5.94 18.55 3.60
CA GLY A 163 7.10 19.25 3.03
C GLY A 163 8.46 18.58 3.28
N ILE A 164 8.49 17.32 3.73
CA ILE A 164 9.74 16.55 3.83
C ILE A 164 10.23 16.29 2.41
N ARG A 165 11.34 16.94 2.02
CA ARG A 165 11.85 16.93 0.63
C ARG A 165 11.92 15.54 0.00
N GLY A 166 12.41 14.54 0.74
CA GLY A 166 12.50 13.17 0.24
C GLY A 166 11.13 12.54 -0.04
N ASN A 167 10.16 12.75 0.86
CA ASN A 167 8.79 12.26 0.70
C ASN A 167 8.09 12.94 -0.48
N GLU A 168 8.21 14.27 -0.61
CA GLU A 168 7.63 15.00 -1.75
C GLU A 168 8.29 14.63 -3.09
N GLN A 169 9.51 14.09 -3.05
CA GLN A 169 10.20 13.61 -4.25
C GLN A 169 9.69 12.23 -4.68
N VAL A 170 9.54 11.27 -3.75
CA VAL A 170 8.96 9.96 -4.08
C VAL A 170 7.50 10.07 -4.50
N ASP A 171 6.71 10.92 -3.86
CA ASP A 171 5.30 11.15 -4.22
C ASP A 171 5.15 11.65 -5.66
N ARG A 172 5.98 12.63 -6.04
CA ARG A 172 6.01 13.11 -7.43
C ARG A 172 6.50 12.03 -8.39
N ALA A 173 7.56 11.32 -8.04
CA ALA A 173 8.16 10.30 -8.90
C ALA A 173 7.18 9.13 -9.16
N ALA A 174 6.47 8.66 -8.13
CA ALA A 174 5.47 7.61 -8.24
C ALA A 174 4.27 8.05 -9.11
N LYS A 175 3.88 9.33 -9.04
CA LYS A 175 2.80 9.88 -9.88
C LYS A 175 3.19 10.06 -11.35
N THR A 176 4.47 10.27 -11.65
CA THR A 176 4.93 10.60 -13.02
C THR A 176 5.68 9.47 -13.74
N CYS A 177 5.92 8.33 -13.09
CA CYS A 177 6.70 7.26 -13.69
C CYS A 177 6.02 6.68 -14.95
N VAL A 178 6.79 6.47 -16.02
CA VAL A 178 6.29 5.91 -17.28
C VAL A 178 6.94 4.58 -17.65
N ILE A 179 8.08 4.27 -17.04
CA ILE A 179 8.83 3.03 -17.27
C ILE A 179 8.00 1.89 -16.68
N LYS A 180 7.47 1.01 -17.54
CA LYS A 180 6.68 -0.14 -17.11
C LYS A 180 7.60 -1.23 -16.61
N GLU A 181 7.32 -1.71 -15.41
CA GLU A 181 7.87 -2.97 -14.94
C GLU A 181 6.94 -4.12 -15.37
N ASN A 182 7.50 -5.15 -16.00
CA ASN A 182 6.77 -6.39 -16.31
C ASN A 182 6.68 -7.26 -15.06
N LEU A 183 6.03 -6.71 -14.03
CA LEU A 183 5.86 -7.40 -12.76
C LEU A 183 4.54 -8.18 -12.79
N SER A 184 4.65 -9.44 -12.42
CA SER A 184 3.49 -10.26 -12.10
C SER A 184 2.75 -9.66 -10.89
N PHE A 185 1.42 -9.69 -10.87
CA PHE A 185 0.63 -9.07 -9.80
C PHE A 185 -0.06 -10.11 -8.90
N PRO A 186 -0.35 -9.75 -7.63
CA PRO A 186 -1.06 -10.63 -6.72
C PRO A 186 -2.49 -10.88 -7.18
N LEU A 187 -2.94 -12.12 -7.11
CA LEU A 187 -4.33 -12.49 -7.47
C LEU A 187 -5.39 -11.68 -6.71
N ASN A 188 -5.10 -11.28 -5.47
CA ASN A 188 -6.01 -10.48 -4.66
C ASN A 188 -6.30 -9.10 -5.25
N ASP A 189 -5.33 -8.47 -5.92
CA ASP A 189 -5.51 -7.17 -6.57
C ASP A 189 -6.42 -7.27 -7.79
N VAL A 190 -6.29 -8.37 -8.53
CA VAL A 190 -7.19 -8.70 -9.64
C VAL A 190 -8.59 -8.92 -9.13
N ASN A 191 -8.75 -9.72 -8.07
CA ASN A 191 -10.04 -9.99 -7.46
C ASN A 191 -10.71 -8.70 -7.00
N GLN A 192 -9.95 -7.75 -6.44
CA GLN A 192 -10.48 -6.44 -6.05
C GLN A 192 -10.91 -5.60 -7.26
N THR A 193 -10.14 -5.64 -8.35
CA THR A 193 -10.49 -4.96 -9.60
C THR A 193 -11.74 -5.55 -10.23
N ILE A 194 -11.82 -6.89 -10.33
CA ILE A 194 -13.00 -7.61 -10.83
C ILE A 194 -14.23 -7.26 -9.99
N LYS A 195 -14.13 -7.32 -8.66
CA LYS A 195 -15.21 -6.91 -7.75
C LYS A 195 -15.66 -5.47 -8.00
N SER A 196 -14.71 -4.56 -8.23
CA SER A 196 -15.00 -3.15 -8.51
C SER A 196 -15.73 -2.98 -9.85
N LEU A 197 -15.27 -3.65 -10.91
CA LEU A 197 -15.91 -3.64 -12.23
C LEU A 197 -17.33 -4.23 -12.19
N ILE A 198 -17.52 -5.34 -11.47
CA ILE A 198 -18.84 -5.94 -11.25
C ILE A 198 -19.74 -4.92 -10.52
N HIS A 199 -19.22 -4.27 -9.49
CA HIS A 199 -19.97 -3.25 -8.75
C HIS A 199 -20.31 -2.01 -9.59
N GLU A 200 -19.42 -1.55 -10.48
CA GLU A 200 -19.67 -0.42 -11.37
C GLU A 200 -20.72 -0.75 -12.43
N LYS A 201 -20.61 -1.92 -13.07
CA LYS A 201 -21.63 -2.39 -14.01
C LYS A 201 -22.99 -2.55 -13.34
N TRP A 202 -23.02 -3.13 -12.14
CA TRP A 202 -24.23 -3.24 -11.36
C TRP A 202 -24.81 -1.85 -11.02
N ARG A 203 -23.96 -0.90 -10.62
CA ARG A 203 -24.38 0.48 -10.36
C ARG A 203 -24.97 1.15 -11.60
N GLY A 204 -24.28 1.11 -12.73
CA GLY A 204 -24.78 1.71 -13.97
C GLY A 204 -26.10 1.10 -14.42
N GLN A 205 -26.27 -0.21 -14.30
CA GLN A 205 -27.55 -0.88 -14.56
C GLN A 205 -28.65 -0.39 -13.63
N TRP A 206 -28.37 -0.25 -12.33
CA TRP A 206 -29.36 0.22 -11.36
C TRP A 206 -29.76 1.69 -11.59
N ASP A 207 -28.79 2.57 -11.78
CA ASP A 207 -29.01 4.01 -11.99
C ASP A 207 -29.82 4.28 -13.27
N SER A 208 -29.76 3.38 -14.26
CA SER A 208 -30.57 3.45 -15.49
C SER A 208 -32.05 3.13 -15.29
N GLN A 209 -32.43 2.53 -14.15
CA GLN A 209 -33.81 2.11 -13.85
C GLN A 209 -34.67 3.27 -13.30
N VAL A 210 -34.58 4.45 -13.92
CA VAL A 210 -35.25 5.69 -13.47
C VAL A 210 -36.78 5.59 -13.35
N HIS A 211 -37.41 4.67 -14.09
CA HIS A 211 -38.86 4.40 -14.04
C HIS A 211 -39.25 3.25 -13.10
N ASN A 212 -38.28 2.60 -12.44
CA ASN A 212 -38.53 1.49 -11.53
C ASN A 212 -38.90 2.03 -10.15
N LYS A 213 -40.08 1.64 -9.65
CA LYS A 213 -40.58 2.03 -8.32
C LYS A 213 -39.59 1.70 -7.18
N LEU A 214 -38.80 0.64 -7.33
CA LEU A 214 -37.78 0.25 -6.36
C LEU A 214 -36.54 1.16 -6.41
N HIS A 215 -36.20 1.73 -7.57
CA HIS A 215 -35.12 2.73 -7.71
C HIS A 215 -35.48 4.04 -7.04
N CYS A 216 -36.74 4.49 -7.15
CA CYS A 216 -37.22 5.68 -6.44
C CYS A 216 -37.12 5.55 -4.90
N ILE A 217 -37.27 4.32 -4.39
CA ILE A 217 -37.21 4.03 -2.94
C ILE A 217 -35.75 3.83 -2.49
N GLN A 218 -34.88 3.27 -3.34
CA GLN A 218 -33.47 3.05 -3.03
C GLN A 218 -32.57 3.38 -4.24
N PRO A 219 -32.23 4.66 -4.46
CA PRO A 219 -31.48 5.09 -5.64
C PRO A 219 -29.99 4.72 -5.61
N SER A 220 -29.47 4.31 -4.45
CA SER A 220 -28.07 3.88 -4.32
C SER A 220 -27.93 2.42 -3.93
N ILE A 221 -26.99 1.74 -4.58
CA ILE A 221 -26.53 0.40 -4.19
C ILE A 221 -25.70 0.45 -2.90
N LYS A 222 -25.25 1.62 -2.42
CA LYS A 222 -24.57 1.78 -1.11
C LYS A 222 -25.56 2.22 -0.02
N GLY A 223 -25.34 1.80 1.24
CA GLY A 223 -26.09 2.35 2.39
C GLY A 223 -27.18 1.48 3.02
N PHE A 224 -27.14 0.16 2.92
CA PHE A 224 -28.08 -0.68 3.65
C PHE A 224 -27.78 -0.67 5.16
N LYS A 225 -28.55 0.10 5.93
CA LYS A 225 -28.50 0.04 7.39
C LYS A 225 -29.36 -1.13 7.85
N HIS A 226 -28.68 -2.23 8.09
CA HIS A 226 -29.26 -3.48 8.55
C HIS A 226 -29.44 -3.42 10.08
N THR A 227 -30.50 -2.79 10.56
CA THR A 227 -30.77 -2.74 12.01
C THR A 227 -31.84 -3.76 12.36
N ASN A 228 -31.39 -4.97 12.72
CA ASN A 228 -32.15 -5.99 13.45
C ASN A 228 -33.26 -6.69 12.65
N PHE A 229 -32.86 -7.56 11.71
CA PHE A 229 -33.79 -8.53 11.08
C PHE A 229 -34.30 -9.54 12.11
N HIS A 230 -35.48 -10.14 11.98
CA HIS A 230 -36.18 -10.59 10.78
C HIS A 230 -37.47 -9.82 10.44
N ARG A 231 -37.66 -9.50 9.15
CA ARG A 231 -38.88 -9.92 8.44
C ARG A 231 -38.50 -10.41 7.04
N ASN A 232 -38.89 -11.62 6.68
CA ASN A 232 -37.91 -12.68 6.44
C ASN A 232 -37.29 -12.79 5.01
N ILE A 233 -35.96 -12.75 4.82
CA ILE A 233 -34.90 -11.97 5.51
C ILE A 233 -34.79 -10.70 4.72
N ALA A 234 -35.16 -9.57 5.34
CA ALA A 234 -35.66 -8.33 4.72
C ALA A 234 -35.39 -8.27 3.23
N VAL A 235 -36.49 -8.43 2.50
CA VAL A 235 -36.85 -9.73 1.91
C VAL A 235 -35.90 -10.12 0.77
N LYS A 236 -35.23 -11.24 1.03
CA LYS A 236 -34.12 -11.99 0.41
C LYS A 236 -33.00 -11.20 -0.26
N LEU A 237 -32.49 -10.26 0.54
CA LEU A 237 -31.41 -9.26 0.37
C LEU A 237 -31.93 -7.85 0.08
N THR A 238 -33.23 -7.64 0.23
CA THR A 238 -34.06 -6.85 -0.70
C THR A 238 -33.80 -7.36 -2.13
N ARG A 239 -34.11 -8.65 -2.32
CA ARG A 239 -33.92 -9.61 -3.42
C ARG A 239 -32.73 -9.42 -4.33
N LEU A 240 -31.63 -9.90 -3.74
CA LEU A 240 -30.21 -9.83 -4.10
C LEU A 240 -29.64 -8.42 -4.24
N ARG A 241 -30.40 -7.43 -3.76
CA ARG A 241 -30.19 -6.00 -3.93
C ARG A 241 -30.39 -5.55 -5.38
N ILE A 242 -31.52 -6.09 -5.88
CA ILE A 242 -32.49 -5.58 -6.85
C ILE A 242 -32.13 -5.51 -8.34
N GLY A 243 -31.21 -6.39 -8.77
CA GLY A 243 -31.51 -7.25 -9.93
C GLY A 243 -32.52 -8.34 -9.50
N HIS A 244 -33.78 -7.94 -9.31
CA HIS A 244 -34.79 -8.65 -8.53
C HIS A 244 -35.32 -9.95 -9.20
N THR A 245 -35.74 -10.92 -8.40
CA THR A 245 -36.66 -12.02 -8.77
C THR A 245 -37.96 -11.90 -7.98
#